data_AF-A0AAV7KFD3-F1
#
_entry.id   AF-A0AAV7KFD3-F1
#
_cell.length_a   1.000
_cell.length_b   1.000
_cell.length_c   1.000
_cell.angle_alpha   90.00
_cell.angle_beta   90.00
_cell.angle_gamma   90.00
#
_symmetry.space_group_name_H-M   'P 1'
#
loop_
_entity.id
_entity.type
_entity.pdbx_description
1 polymer ?
#
loop_
_entity_poly.entity_id
_entity_poly.type
_entity_poly.pdbx_seq_one_letter_code
_entity_poly.pdbx_strand_id
1 'polypeptide(L)'
;MFERESSMPEISKLFWDRNIKLINNFIDKLHAKKVIHLKYSTNNILEQKHQLNVNCKGFLGSLDKMKAHTMKYQKLQDEKSTKEGLIRDNTNYYTEETSTIKYSVPTKKTTTHCKVCNFTCHADCLKKDKKQCEAFDINGNCQFCQKKWKIKHHEDHPYIIEEKETTKQNVTYDKKVTFDQAKAQLTRIEADIKNCTNEYRKLTKEALEWQIKFNQI
;
A
#
# COMPACT_ATOMS: atom_id res chain seq x y z
N MET A 1 -0.39 26.32 6.73
CA MET A 1 -0.34 25.86 8.12
C MET A 1 -0.92 24.46 8.14
N PHE A 2 -0.05 23.44 8.07
CA PHE A 2 -0.47 22.04 8.17
C PHE A 2 0.21 21.47 9.40
N GLU A 3 -0.55 21.43 10.49
CA GLU A 3 -0.20 20.67 11.69
C GLU A 3 -0.18 19.20 11.29
N ARG A 4 1.01 18.68 10.99
CA ARG A 4 1.28 17.25 11.16
C ARG A 4 1.47 17.04 12.65
N GLU A 5 0.36 16.89 13.39
CA GLU A 5 0.38 16.00 14.54
C GLU A 5 0.75 14.62 13.99
N SER A 6 2.05 14.35 13.97
CA SER A 6 2.59 13.01 13.81
C SER A 6 2.09 12.25 15.02
N SER A 7 0.90 11.65 14.90
CA SER A 7 0.32 10.77 15.89
C SER A 7 1.34 9.67 16.13
N MET A 8 2.12 9.86 17.19
CA MET A 8 3.04 8.87 17.70
C MET A 8 2.19 7.60 17.86
N PRO A 9 2.48 6.51 17.11
CA PRO A 9 1.59 5.37 17.01
C PRO A 9 1.16 4.98 18.42
N GLU A 10 -0.13 4.74 18.64
CA GLU A 10 -0.74 4.60 19.98
C GLU A 10 0.04 3.65 20.92
N ILE A 11 0.71 2.67 20.31
CA ILE A 11 1.73 1.80 20.89
C ILE A 11 2.91 2.62 21.46
N SER A 12 3.61 3.42 20.68
CA SER A 12 4.69 4.29 21.16
C SER A 12 4.27 5.18 22.36
N LYS A 13 3.07 5.77 22.36
CA LYS A 13 2.58 6.57 23.50
C LYS A 13 2.36 5.75 24.77
N LEU A 14 1.62 4.63 24.66
CA LEU A 14 1.41 3.71 25.79
C LEU A 14 2.72 3.13 26.31
N PHE A 15 3.70 2.94 25.43
CA PHE A 15 5.03 2.46 25.77
C PHE A 15 5.82 3.54 26.52
N TRP A 16 5.88 4.77 26.03
CA TRP A 16 6.57 5.88 26.70
C TRP A 16 5.98 6.17 28.08
N ASP A 17 4.65 6.25 28.21
CA ASP A 17 3.99 6.54 29.47
C ASP A 17 4.30 5.49 30.55
N ARG A 18 4.34 4.21 30.16
CA ARG A 18 4.66 3.12 31.08
C ARG A 18 6.12 3.18 31.55
N ASN A 19 7.03 3.56 30.66
CA ASN A 19 8.45 3.65 30.96
C ASN A 19 8.80 4.85 31.83
N ILE A 20 8.22 6.01 31.54
CA ILE A 20 8.38 7.20 32.39
C ILE A 20 7.88 6.91 33.80
N LYS A 21 6.74 6.22 33.95
CA LYS A 21 6.25 5.80 35.27
C LYS A 21 7.22 4.85 35.98
N LEU A 22 7.78 3.86 35.27
CA LEU A 22 8.78 2.93 35.81
C LEU A 22 10.04 3.67 36.30
N ILE A 23 10.57 4.57 35.49
CA ILE A 23 11.76 5.37 35.79
C ILE A 23 11.49 6.33 36.96
N ASN A 24 10.39 7.08 36.94
CA ASN A 24 10.03 8.01 38.01
C ASN A 24 9.89 7.27 39.34
N ASN A 25 9.16 6.14 39.36
CA ASN A 25 9.01 5.32 40.56
C ASN A 25 10.36 4.81 41.09
N PHE A 26 11.34 4.55 40.20
CA PHE A 26 12.67 4.15 40.62
C PHE A 26 13.45 5.33 41.24
N ILE A 27 13.42 6.50 40.60
CA ILE A 27 14.07 7.71 41.08
C ILE A 27 13.50 8.14 42.44
N ASP A 28 12.17 8.15 42.59
CA ASP A 28 11.51 8.52 43.84
C ASP A 28 11.93 7.61 45.00
N LYS A 29 12.01 6.30 44.75
CA LYS A 29 12.45 5.33 45.76
C LYS A 29 13.94 5.41 46.06
N LEU A 30 14.76 5.74 45.06
CA LEU A 30 16.17 6.01 45.26
C LEU A 30 16.38 7.24 46.16
N HIS A 31 15.62 8.31 45.94
CA HIS A 31 15.65 9.52 46.76
C HIS A 31 15.13 9.28 48.19
N ALA A 32 14.14 8.40 48.36
CA ALA A 32 13.60 8.05 49.67
C ALA A 32 14.58 7.21 50.54
N LYS A 33 15.63 6.62 49.96
CA LYS A 33 16.61 5.84 50.74
C LYS A 33 17.51 6.75 51.55
N LYS A 34 17.53 6.51 52.86
CA LYS A 34 18.35 7.28 53.83
C LYS A 34 19.84 7.10 53.52
N VAL A 35 20.59 8.20 53.47
CA VAL A 35 22.04 8.17 53.30
C VAL A 35 22.67 7.55 54.56
N ILE A 36 23.25 6.36 54.43
CA ILE A 36 23.90 5.67 55.55
C ILE A 36 25.36 6.14 55.62
N HIS A 37 25.72 6.81 56.72
CA HIS A 37 27.08 7.31 56.95
C HIS A 37 28.03 6.18 57.40
N LEU A 38 29.18 6.09 56.72
CA LEU A 38 30.20 5.02 56.81
C LEU A 38 31.08 5.03 58.08
N LYS A 39 30.74 5.78 59.13
CA LYS A 39 31.69 6.00 60.24
C LYS A 39 31.97 4.73 61.07
N TYR A 40 31.10 3.72 61.00
CA TYR A 40 31.24 2.43 61.69
C TYR A 40 30.50 1.32 60.91
N SER A 41 31.08 0.76 59.85
CA SER A 41 30.37 -0.27 59.05
C SER A 41 30.71 -1.71 59.45
N THR A 42 29.73 -2.39 60.02
CA THR A 42 29.60 -3.86 60.08
C THR A 42 29.46 -4.45 58.66
N ASN A 43 29.86 -5.71 58.45
CA ASN A 43 29.78 -6.42 57.15
C ASN A 43 28.42 -6.28 56.43
N ASN A 44 27.32 -6.18 57.18
CA ASN A 44 25.97 -5.99 56.65
C ASN A 44 25.79 -4.70 55.82
N ILE A 45 26.47 -3.60 56.15
CA ILE A 45 26.33 -2.32 55.40
C ILE A 45 27.05 -2.40 54.05
N LEU A 46 28.20 -3.10 53.99
CA LEU A 46 28.92 -3.32 52.75
C LEU A 46 28.12 -4.23 51.80
N GLU A 47 27.49 -5.27 52.33
CA GLU A 47 26.63 -6.18 51.57
C GLU A 47 25.41 -5.45 50.99
N GLN A 48 24.71 -4.64 51.80
CA GLN A 48 23.56 -3.84 51.33
C GLN A 48 23.97 -2.86 50.21
N LYS A 49 25.14 -2.21 50.34
CA LYS A 49 25.66 -1.31 49.31
C LYS A 49 26.02 -2.07 48.03
N HIS A 50 26.62 -3.25 48.15
CA HIS A 50 26.92 -4.10 47.00
C HIS A 50 25.63 -4.47 46.26
N GLN A 51 24.62 -4.94 46.99
CA GLN A 51 23.35 -5.35 46.41
C GLN A 51 22.58 -4.17 45.76
N LEU A 52 22.61 -2.98 46.38
CA LEU A 52 22.06 -1.77 45.76
C LEU A 52 22.76 -1.44 44.43
N ASN A 53 24.10 -1.53 44.40
CA ASN A 53 24.87 -1.26 43.19
C ASN A 53 24.55 -2.27 42.08
N VAL A 54 24.47 -3.57 42.42
CA VAL A 54 24.09 -4.62 41.48
C VAL A 54 22.70 -4.37 40.91
N ASN A 55 21.71 -4.05 41.76
CA ASN A 55 20.35 -3.77 41.33
C ASN A 55 20.25 -2.53 40.43
N CYS A 56 20.94 -1.43 40.79
CA CYS A 56 21.00 -0.22 39.97
C CYS A 56 21.63 -0.51 38.60
N LYS A 57 22.74 -1.24 38.55
CA LYS A 57 23.38 -1.63 37.28
C LYS A 57 22.48 -2.54 36.44
N GLY A 58 21.78 -3.48 37.06
CA GLY A 58 20.81 -4.35 36.38
C GLY A 58 19.67 -3.55 35.75
N PHE A 59 19.08 -2.61 36.52
CA PHE A 59 18.02 -1.74 36.04
C PHE A 59 18.47 -0.84 34.87
N LEU A 60 19.63 -0.19 35.00
CA LEU A 60 20.21 0.63 33.93
C LEU A 60 20.47 -0.19 32.66
N GLY A 61 21.01 -1.41 32.81
CA GLY A 61 21.23 -2.31 31.68
C GLY A 61 19.94 -2.70 30.96
N SER A 62 18.84 -2.91 31.69
CA SER A 62 17.51 -3.11 31.07
C SER A 62 17.04 -1.87 30.30
N LEU A 63 17.22 -0.66 30.86
CA LEU A 63 16.86 0.59 30.19
C LEU A 63 17.64 0.82 28.90
N ASP A 64 18.94 0.53 28.89
CA ASP A 64 19.77 0.67 27.69
C ASP A 64 19.30 -0.25 26.56
N LYS A 65 18.96 -1.51 26.87
CA LYS A 65 18.36 -2.45 25.91
C LYS A 65 17.03 -1.91 25.39
N MET A 66 16.18 -1.38 26.27
CA MET A 66 14.88 -0.81 25.89
C MET A 66 15.04 0.39 24.95
N LYS A 67 16.00 1.27 25.22
CA LYS A 67 16.36 2.39 24.33
C LYS A 67 16.76 1.89 22.94
N ALA A 68 17.63 0.89 22.86
CA ALA A 68 18.06 0.31 21.58
C ALA A 68 16.87 -0.28 20.79
N HIS A 69 15.96 -0.99 21.45
CA HIS A 69 14.74 -1.51 20.82
C HIS A 69 13.80 -0.41 20.35
N THR A 70 13.69 0.70 21.08
CA THR A 70 12.88 1.85 20.68
C THR A 70 13.42 2.49 19.41
N MET A 71 14.75 2.66 19.31
CA MET A 71 15.39 3.16 18.08
C MET A 71 15.17 2.21 16.90
N LYS A 72 15.29 0.90 17.12
CA LYS A 72 15.00 -0.11 16.09
C LYS A 72 13.54 -0.05 15.62
N TYR A 73 12.59 0.08 16.56
CA TYR A 73 11.18 0.20 16.24
C TYR A 73 10.90 1.44 15.39
N GLN A 74 11.47 2.59 15.73
CA GLN A 74 11.31 3.82 14.95
C GLN A 74 11.80 3.63 13.51
N LYS A 75 12.99 3.04 13.34
CA LYS A 75 13.54 2.76 12.00
C LYS A 75 12.60 1.86 11.17
N LEU A 76 12.06 0.81 11.79
CA LEU A 76 11.11 -0.08 11.13
C LEU A 76 9.81 0.63 10.74
N GLN A 77 9.35 1.59 11.57
CA GLN A 77 8.17 2.39 11.27
C GLN A 77 8.39 3.34 10.08
N ASP A 78 9.59 3.94 9.98
CA ASP A 78 9.97 4.79 8.85
C ASP A 78 10.10 3.96 7.55
N GLU A 79 10.71 2.77 7.64
CA GLU A 79 10.79 1.82 6.53
C GLU A 79 9.39 1.37 6.08
N LYS A 80 8.49 1.07 7.03
CA LYS A 80 7.09 0.74 6.74
C LYS A 80 6.40 1.85 5.95
N SER A 81 6.49 3.10 6.42
CA SER A 81 5.87 4.25 5.75
C SER A 81 6.40 4.42 4.32
N THR A 82 7.70 4.19 4.12
CA THR A 82 8.32 4.22 2.80
C THR A 82 7.72 3.15 1.87
N LYS A 83 7.55 1.90 2.35
CA LYS A 83 6.95 0.81 1.54
C LYS A 83 5.48 1.04 1.24
N GLU A 84 4.71 1.57 2.19
CA GLU A 84 3.32 1.97 1.97
C GLU A 84 3.20 3.05 0.88
N GLY A 85 4.12 4.02 0.86
CA GLY A 85 4.23 5.01 -0.21
C GLY A 85 4.46 4.36 -1.57
N LEU A 86 5.45 3.46 -1.67
CA LEU A 86 5.74 2.75 -2.93
C LEU A 86 4.54 1.93 -3.43
N ILE A 87 3.82 1.26 -2.53
CA ILE A 87 2.61 0.50 -2.87
C ILE A 87 1.55 1.45 -3.44
N ARG A 88 1.25 2.54 -2.75
CA ARG A 88 0.25 3.53 -3.18
C ARG A 88 0.60 4.10 -4.55
N ASP A 89 1.83 4.54 -4.74
CA ASP A 89 2.26 5.23 -5.96
C ASP A 89 2.31 4.28 -7.17
N ASN A 90 2.41 2.96 -6.92
CA ASN A 90 2.44 1.93 -7.96
C ASN A 90 1.14 1.11 -8.05
N THR A 91 0.05 1.47 -7.36
CA THR A 91 -1.21 0.70 -7.37
C THR A 91 -1.87 0.67 -8.76
N ASN A 92 -1.66 1.71 -9.58
CA ASN A 92 -2.17 1.80 -10.95
C ASN A 92 -1.19 1.18 -11.96
N TYR A 93 -0.73 -0.04 -11.69
CA TYR A 93 0.14 -0.80 -12.58
C TYR A 93 -0.60 -1.47 -13.76
N TYR A 94 -1.93 -1.34 -13.79
CA TYR A 94 -2.77 -1.69 -14.93
C TYR A 94 -3.41 -0.42 -15.51
N THR A 95 -3.44 -0.31 -16.83
CA THR A 95 -4.16 0.72 -17.58
C THR A 95 -5.11 0.07 -18.56
N GLU A 96 -6.35 0.55 -18.61
CA GLU A 96 -7.34 0.09 -19.57
C GLU A 96 -7.28 0.94 -20.83
N GLU A 97 -7.15 0.28 -21.98
CA GLU A 97 -7.22 0.91 -23.29
C GLU A 97 -8.45 0.36 -24.02
N THR A 98 -9.41 1.25 -24.27
CA THR A 98 -10.61 0.92 -25.04
C THR A 98 -10.39 1.27 -26.50
N SER A 99 -10.57 0.29 -27.38
CA SER A 99 -10.49 0.46 -28.82
C SER A 99 -11.72 -0.10 -29.50
N THR A 100 -12.23 0.57 -30.53
CA THR A 100 -13.30 0.05 -31.38
C THR A 100 -12.71 -0.80 -32.49
N ILE A 101 -13.10 -2.08 -32.55
CA ILE A 101 -12.76 -2.96 -33.67
C ILE A 101 -13.97 -3.16 -34.58
N LYS A 102 -13.71 -3.21 -35.89
CA LYS A 102 -14.72 -3.54 -36.91
C LYS A 102 -14.55 -4.99 -37.35
N TYR A 103 -15.63 -5.74 -37.41
CA TYR A 103 -15.62 -7.12 -37.91
C TYR A 103 -16.85 -7.42 -38.78
N SER A 104 -16.69 -8.39 -39.66
CA SER A 104 -17.72 -8.82 -40.60
C SER A 104 -18.54 -9.96 -40.01
N VAL A 105 -19.86 -9.77 -39.94
CA VAL A 105 -20.83 -10.80 -39.53
C VAL A 105 -21.57 -11.31 -40.76
N PRO A 106 -21.43 -12.60 -41.14
CA PRO A 106 -22.15 -13.15 -42.28
C PRO A 106 -23.66 -12.97 -42.15
N THR A 107 -24.32 -12.63 -43.26
CA THR A 107 -25.78 -12.54 -43.32
C THR A 107 -26.31 -13.25 -44.57
N LYS A 108 -27.56 -13.71 -44.50
CA LYS A 108 -28.26 -14.32 -45.64
C LYS A 108 -28.79 -13.28 -46.64
N LYS A 109 -28.67 -11.99 -46.30
CA LYS A 109 -29.20 -10.85 -47.07
C LYS A 109 -28.05 -10.12 -47.77
N THR A 110 -28.36 -9.45 -48.87
CA THR A 110 -27.38 -8.61 -49.56
C THR A 110 -27.25 -7.28 -48.82
N THR A 111 -26.03 -6.94 -48.43
CA THR A 111 -25.73 -5.67 -47.76
C THR A 111 -24.97 -4.77 -48.72
N THR A 112 -25.13 -3.46 -48.60
CA THR A 112 -24.38 -2.47 -49.40
C THR A 112 -23.39 -1.72 -48.51
N HIS A 113 -22.11 -1.85 -48.81
CA HIS A 113 -21.00 -1.33 -48.01
C HIS A 113 -20.31 -0.18 -48.71
N CYS A 114 -19.87 0.82 -47.95
CA CYS A 114 -18.93 1.80 -48.45
C CYS A 114 -17.50 1.28 -48.29
N LYS A 115 -16.77 1.09 -49.40
CA LYS A 115 -15.38 0.62 -49.36
C LYS A 115 -14.44 1.60 -48.69
N VAL A 116 -14.73 2.89 -48.83
CA VAL A 116 -13.87 3.96 -48.33
C VAL A 116 -14.07 4.16 -46.83
N CYS A 117 -15.29 4.02 -46.33
CA CYS A 117 -15.61 4.18 -44.91
C CYS A 117 -15.54 2.88 -44.11
N ASN A 118 -15.44 1.73 -44.78
CA ASN A 118 -15.57 0.39 -44.18
C ASN A 118 -16.80 0.33 -43.23
N PHE A 119 -17.98 0.58 -43.82
CA PHE A 119 -19.25 0.72 -43.11
C PHE A 119 -20.40 0.15 -43.94
N THR A 120 -21.33 -0.55 -43.28
CA THR A 120 -22.56 -1.05 -43.90
C THR A 120 -23.58 0.08 -44.00
N CYS A 121 -23.79 0.56 -45.22
CA CYS A 121 -24.72 1.66 -45.49
C CYS A 121 -26.18 1.18 -45.57
N HIS A 122 -26.39 -0.09 -45.97
CA HIS A 122 -27.70 -0.74 -45.94
C HIS A 122 -27.53 -2.23 -45.67
N ALA A 123 -28.27 -2.77 -44.69
CA ALA A 123 -28.10 -4.14 -44.20
C ALA A 123 -29.07 -5.17 -44.85
N ASP A 124 -30.08 -4.71 -45.59
CA ASP A 124 -31.08 -5.58 -46.22
C ASP A 124 -31.52 -5.04 -47.58
N CYS A 125 -30.60 -5.03 -48.53
CA CYS A 125 -30.91 -4.58 -49.88
C CYS A 125 -31.66 -5.68 -50.65
N LEU A 126 -32.97 -5.46 -50.86
CA LEU A 126 -33.83 -6.35 -51.65
C LEU A 126 -33.81 -6.04 -53.16
N LYS A 127 -33.08 -5.00 -53.58
CA LYS A 127 -33.07 -4.52 -54.97
C LYS A 127 -31.93 -5.18 -55.75
N LYS A 128 -32.23 -5.60 -56.99
CA LYS A 128 -31.25 -6.21 -57.90
C LYS A 128 -30.24 -5.20 -58.46
N ASP A 129 -30.67 -3.96 -58.67
CA ASP A 129 -29.79 -2.87 -59.09
C ASP A 129 -29.39 -2.02 -57.88
N LYS A 130 -28.08 -1.85 -57.67
CA LYS A 130 -27.51 -0.98 -56.65
C LYS A 130 -28.07 0.43 -56.70
N LYS A 131 -28.38 0.97 -57.88
CA LYS A 131 -28.95 2.32 -58.06
C LYS A 131 -30.33 2.50 -57.44
N GLN A 132 -31.03 1.40 -57.19
CA GLN A 132 -32.35 1.39 -56.57
C GLN A 132 -32.29 1.16 -55.06
N CYS A 133 -31.08 0.95 -54.50
CA CYS A 133 -30.90 0.77 -53.06
C CYS A 133 -31.26 2.05 -52.31
N GLU A 134 -32.04 1.92 -51.25
CA GLU A 134 -32.52 3.02 -50.40
C GLU A 134 -31.38 3.80 -49.72
N ALA A 135 -30.16 3.25 -49.74
CA ALA A 135 -28.98 3.97 -49.29
C ALA A 135 -28.60 5.18 -50.16
N PHE A 136 -29.06 5.25 -51.41
CA PHE A 136 -28.66 6.30 -52.35
C PHE A 136 -29.80 7.26 -52.64
N ASP A 137 -29.46 8.54 -52.71
CA ASP A 137 -30.36 9.57 -53.22
C ASP A 137 -30.51 9.50 -54.75
N ILE A 138 -31.41 10.33 -55.30
CA ILE A 138 -31.64 10.44 -56.75
C ILE A 138 -30.39 10.83 -57.55
N ASN A 139 -29.38 11.41 -56.89
CA ASN A 139 -28.12 11.84 -57.49
C ASN A 139 -27.01 10.77 -57.36
N GLY A 140 -27.32 9.62 -56.77
CA GLY A 140 -26.41 8.50 -56.56
C GLY A 140 -25.41 8.71 -55.43
N ASN A 141 -25.67 9.63 -54.49
CA ASN A 141 -24.87 9.82 -53.28
C ASN A 141 -25.46 8.99 -52.13
N CYS A 142 -24.58 8.35 -51.37
CA CYS A 142 -25.01 7.60 -50.20
C CYS A 142 -25.49 8.54 -49.09
N GLN A 143 -26.61 8.23 -48.47
CA GLN A 143 -27.19 9.03 -47.39
C GLN A 143 -26.73 8.57 -45.99
N PHE A 144 -26.16 7.36 -45.89
CA PHE A 144 -25.84 6.70 -44.61
C PHE A 144 -24.35 6.71 -44.25
N CYS A 145 -23.44 6.72 -45.22
CA CYS A 145 -22.01 6.82 -44.89
C CYS A 145 -21.62 8.27 -44.54
N GLN A 146 -20.70 8.42 -43.57
CA GLN A 146 -20.29 9.71 -43.00
C GLN A 146 -19.87 10.77 -44.04
N LYS A 147 -19.31 10.33 -45.18
CA LYS A 147 -18.79 11.20 -46.24
C LYS A 147 -19.67 11.27 -47.48
N LYS A 148 -20.84 10.64 -47.46
CA LYS A 148 -21.83 10.61 -48.55
C LYS A 148 -21.24 10.25 -49.92
N TRP A 149 -20.35 9.25 -49.94
CA TRP A 149 -19.67 8.83 -51.16
C TRP A 149 -20.66 8.38 -52.24
N LYS A 150 -20.28 8.56 -53.51
CA LYS A 150 -21.08 8.10 -54.65
C LYS A 150 -21.19 6.58 -54.70
N ILE A 151 -22.24 6.09 -55.36
CA ILE A 151 -22.54 4.65 -55.53
C ILE A 151 -21.35 3.82 -56.04
N LYS A 152 -20.47 4.40 -56.87
CA LYS A 152 -19.25 3.73 -57.39
C LYS A 152 -18.25 3.30 -56.31
N HIS A 153 -18.33 3.90 -55.11
CA HIS A 153 -17.50 3.53 -53.96
C HIS A 153 -18.17 2.50 -53.05
N HIS A 154 -19.30 1.95 -53.48
CA HIS A 154 -20.08 0.99 -52.72
C HIS A 154 -20.13 -0.38 -53.40
N GLU A 155 -20.05 -1.42 -52.58
CA GLU A 155 -20.13 -2.80 -53.01
C GLU A 155 -21.12 -3.61 -52.21
N ASP A 156 -21.67 -4.63 -52.86
CA ASP A 156 -22.61 -5.52 -52.22
C ASP A 156 -21.86 -6.71 -51.66
N HIS A 157 -22.17 -7.08 -50.42
CA HIS A 157 -21.52 -8.19 -49.72
C HIS A 157 -22.56 -9.05 -48.96
N PRO A 158 -22.22 -10.30 -48.62
CA PRO A 158 -23.07 -11.17 -47.80
C PRO A 158 -22.69 -11.09 -46.30
N TYR A 159 -22.32 -9.91 -45.80
CA TYR A 159 -21.96 -9.71 -44.39
C TYR A 159 -22.28 -8.27 -43.95
N ILE A 160 -22.49 -8.03 -42.65
CA ILE A 160 -22.62 -6.68 -42.06
C ILE A 160 -21.31 -6.34 -41.34
N ILE A 161 -20.90 -5.08 -41.36
CA ILE A 161 -19.78 -4.57 -40.57
C ILE A 161 -20.35 -4.06 -39.25
N GLU A 162 -20.03 -4.75 -38.17
CA GLU A 162 -20.35 -4.33 -36.81
C GLU A 162 -19.14 -3.70 -36.13
N GLU A 163 -19.41 -2.78 -35.21
CA GLU A 163 -18.42 -2.17 -34.33
C GLU A 163 -18.59 -2.74 -32.92
N LYS A 164 -17.50 -3.17 -32.30
CA LYS A 164 -17.47 -3.59 -30.90
C LYS A 164 -16.37 -2.85 -30.18
N GLU A 165 -16.71 -2.30 -29.03
CA GLU A 165 -15.73 -1.81 -28.08
C GLU A 165 -15.03 -3.00 -27.41
N THR A 166 -13.72 -2.98 -27.45
CA THR A 166 -12.89 -3.92 -26.71
C THR A 166 -11.99 -3.16 -25.77
N THR A 167 -12.01 -3.53 -24.49
CA THR A 167 -11.09 -3.02 -23.48
C THR A 167 -9.96 -4.02 -23.28
N LYS A 168 -8.72 -3.55 -23.40
CA LYS A 168 -7.53 -4.33 -23.06
C LYS A 168 -6.90 -3.76 -21.79
N GLN A 169 -6.49 -4.64 -20.88
CA GLN A 169 -5.69 -4.26 -19.73
C GLN A 169 -4.21 -4.38 -20.09
N ASN A 170 -3.53 -3.24 -20.13
CA ASN A 170 -2.09 -3.18 -20.33
C ASN A 170 -1.42 -3.10 -18.95
N VAL A 171 -0.40 -3.93 -18.72
CA VAL A 171 0.38 -3.95 -17.48
C VAL A 171 1.63 -3.10 -17.66
N THR A 172 1.88 -2.16 -16.77
CA THR A 172 3.20 -1.53 -16.65
C THR A 172 4.08 -2.44 -15.79
N TYR A 173 4.92 -3.25 -16.44
CA TYR A 173 5.72 -4.29 -15.76
C TYR A 173 6.56 -3.73 -14.60
N ASP A 174 7.25 -2.61 -14.79
CA ASP A 174 8.11 -2.02 -13.77
C ASP A 174 7.34 -1.58 -12.52
N LYS A 175 6.14 -1.01 -12.70
CA LYS A 175 5.25 -0.64 -11.59
C LYS A 175 4.77 -1.88 -10.85
N LYS A 176 4.41 -2.95 -11.58
CA LYS A 176 3.98 -4.22 -10.98
C LYS A 176 5.10 -4.84 -10.14
N VAL A 177 6.31 -4.93 -10.68
CA VAL A 177 7.47 -5.47 -9.95
C VAL A 177 7.74 -4.65 -8.69
N THR A 178 7.72 -3.33 -8.79
CA THR A 178 7.93 -2.43 -7.64
C THR A 178 6.85 -2.62 -6.58
N PHE A 179 5.58 -2.69 -7.00
CA PHE A 179 4.44 -2.94 -6.12
C PHE A 179 4.56 -4.28 -5.38
N ASP A 180 4.82 -5.36 -6.11
CA ASP A 180 4.93 -6.71 -5.56
C ASP A 180 6.11 -6.82 -4.58
N GLN A 181 7.26 -6.24 -4.93
CA GLN A 181 8.43 -6.19 -4.05
C GLN A 181 8.16 -5.37 -2.78
N ALA A 182 7.54 -4.19 -2.91
CA ALA A 182 7.21 -3.34 -1.77
C ALA A 182 6.23 -4.05 -0.82
N LYS A 183 5.24 -4.76 -1.37
CA LYS A 183 4.26 -5.54 -0.61
C LYS A 183 4.92 -6.70 0.13
N ALA A 184 5.81 -7.45 -0.53
CA ALA A 184 6.55 -8.54 0.11
C ALA A 184 7.46 -8.04 1.25
N GLN A 185 8.10 -6.89 1.05
CA GLN A 185 8.95 -6.27 2.08
C GLN A 185 8.12 -5.72 3.25
N LEU A 186 6.97 -5.11 2.98
CA LEU A 186 6.05 -4.62 4.01
C LEU A 186 5.64 -5.74 4.98
N THR A 187 5.27 -6.90 4.47
CA THR A 187 4.92 -8.07 5.30
C THR A 187 6.06 -8.48 6.24
N ARG A 188 7.32 -8.43 5.77
CA ARG A 188 8.50 -8.74 6.60
C ARG A 188 8.71 -7.68 7.68
N ILE A 189 8.62 -6.40 7.33
CA ILE A 189 8.74 -5.28 8.27
C ILE A 189 7.69 -5.38 9.37
N GLU A 190 6.44 -5.72 9.04
CA GLU A 190 5.37 -5.89 10.03
C GLU A 190 5.64 -7.05 11.01
N ALA A 191 6.21 -8.15 10.51
CA ALA A 191 6.66 -9.24 11.37
C ALA A 191 7.79 -8.80 12.32
N ASP A 192 8.76 -8.03 11.81
CA ASP A 192 9.86 -7.49 12.60
C ASP A 192 9.39 -6.48 13.65
N ILE A 193 8.42 -5.62 13.32
CA ILE A 193 7.77 -4.71 14.27
C ILE A 193 7.10 -5.50 15.39
N LYS A 194 6.35 -6.56 15.06
CA LYS A 194 5.70 -7.42 16.04
C LYS A 194 6.73 -8.10 16.96
N ASN A 195 7.82 -8.62 16.39
CA ASN A 195 8.89 -9.22 17.16
C ASN A 195 9.57 -8.20 18.10
N CYS A 196 9.91 -7.02 17.57
CA CYS A 196 10.51 -5.93 18.36
C CYS A 196 9.61 -5.50 19.53
N THR A 197 8.29 -5.45 19.30
CA THR A 197 7.29 -5.15 20.33
C THR A 197 7.24 -6.22 21.42
N ASN A 198 7.36 -7.50 21.06
CA ASN A 198 7.37 -8.60 22.02
C ASN A 198 8.65 -8.62 22.87
N GLU A 199 9.81 -8.42 22.25
CA GLU A 199 11.08 -8.32 22.99
C GLU A 199 11.08 -7.13 23.96
N TYR A 200 10.54 -5.99 23.54
CA TYR A 200 10.38 -4.84 24.42
C TYR A 200 9.52 -5.14 25.65
N ARG A 201 8.42 -5.88 25.47
CA ARG A 201 7.56 -6.31 26.59
C ARG A 201 8.30 -7.20 27.58
N LYS A 202 9.20 -8.06 27.12
CA LYS A 202 10.05 -8.90 28.00
C LYS A 202 11.01 -8.02 28.80
N LEU A 203 11.71 -7.09 28.15
CA LEU A 203 12.61 -6.15 28.82
C LEU A 203 11.89 -5.28 29.86
N THR A 204 10.65 -4.88 29.58
CA THR A 204 9.83 -4.14 30.55
C THR A 204 9.58 -4.96 31.82
N LYS A 205 9.37 -6.29 31.70
CA LYS A 205 9.23 -7.19 32.86
C LYS A 205 10.54 -7.33 33.61
N GLU A 206 11.66 -7.51 32.91
CA GLU A 206 13.00 -7.57 33.53
C GLU A 206 13.31 -6.28 34.32
N ALA A 207 13.01 -5.11 33.76
CA ALA A 207 13.20 -3.83 34.44
C ALA A 207 12.34 -3.73 35.72
N LEU A 208 11.11 -4.23 35.67
CA LEU A 208 10.22 -4.27 36.84
C LEU A 208 10.76 -5.21 37.93
N GLU A 209 11.33 -6.36 37.56
CA GLU A 209 11.96 -7.29 38.50
C GLU A 209 13.14 -6.63 39.24
N TRP A 210 14.00 -5.90 38.51
CA TRP A 210 15.08 -5.14 39.14
C TRP A 210 14.56 -4.06 40.08
N GLN A 211 13.49 -3.38 39.69
CA GLN A 211 12.85 -2.39 40.57
C GLN A 211 12.27 -3.04 41.83
N ILE A 212 11.64 -4.22 41.73
CA ILE A 212 11.13 -4.95 42.90
C ILE A 212 12.29 -5.33 43.84
N LYS A 213 13.37 -5.90 43.30
CA LYS A 213 14.58 -6.25 44.07
C LYS A 213 15.20 -5.03 44.76
N PHE A 214 15.23 -3.89 44.08
CA PHE A 214 15.71 -2.63 44.65
C PHE A 214 14.88 -2.17 45.86
N ASN A 215 13.58 -2.43 45.84
CA ASN A 215 12.65 -2.02 46.91
C ASN A 215 12.68 -2.92 48.14
N GLN A 216 13.25 -4.12 48.04
CA GLN A 216 13.34 -5.10 49.14
C GLN A 216 14.56 -4.89 50.03
N ILE A 217 15.52 -4.09 49.58
CA ILE A 217 16.65 -3.56 50.36
C ILE A 217 16.20 -2.24 50.99
#